data_AF-A0A6A5A0V1-F1
#
_entry.id   AF-A0A6A5A0V1-F1
#
_cell.length_a   1.000
_cell.length_b   1.000
_cell.length_c   1.000
_cell.angle_alpha   90.00
_cell.angle_beta   90.00
_cell.angle_gamma   90.00
#
_symmetry.space_group_name_H-M   'P 1'
#
loop_
_entity.id
_entity.type
_entity.pdbx_description
1 polymer ?
#
loop_
_entity_poly.entity_id
_entity_poly.type
_entity_poly.pdbx_seq_one_letter_code
_entity_poly.pdbx_strand_id
1 'polypeptide(L)'
;MQVLLWSAMLLQTAHSCAFLGYYKGPASTDQAMVVTPGVPCPGYSPCPKGSYCKHNQVFPCPAGVYGNATQLSTVSCSGLCPGGFVCPVGTIEPIPCGNANVYCPVGSRATKQVPLGYYGIGDTSYTRQSIALCELGSFCVQGNMAVCLAGIFGASKGLSSAACTDVCPAGHYCPEASIVPKPCPAGTYGATTELSTSACSGVCPEGYYCPPGTTTPVACPSNYICPRGSSAPTRIPSGQYLSTVLSSDVESTLASILELCPPGSYCVQGEIIACPLGSFGATSGLTTSACSGPCPGGYYCPVGTVAPIACFDAATYCPEASNAPQPVAFGFYSLPPTHPTHQLPCEPGSYCVGGVKSACPAGSFGSSVGLTSSACSGKCPGGSYCPVGSADPVACGHSKFVCPDGASAPQSISRGFCGIGDTILTQTSSAIAPPGSYALEGLCYICPGGYYGASSGESALTCSGLCSPGYYCPPGSTSPTQFECGLNAYCPQGSPQPIVVSPGYYT
;
A
#
# COMPACT_ATOMS: atom_id res chain seq x y z
N MET A 1 13.20 22.33 -148.17
CA MET A 1 14.52 22.27 -148.83
C MET A 1 15.51 22.92 -147.87
N GLN A 2 16.63 22.36 -147.45
CA GLN A 2 17.33 21.13 -147.80
C GLN A 2 18.39 20.90 -146.70
N VAL A 3 18.73 19.63 -146.48
CA VAL A 3 19.68 19.04 -145.52
C VAL A 3 21.10 19.61 -145.63
N LEU A 4 21.88 19.59 -144.52
CA LEU A 4 23.32 19.28 -144.38
C LEU A 4 23.74 19.55 -142.90
N LEU A 5 23.89 18.58 -141.98
CA LEU A 5 24.96 17.61 -141.68
C LEU A 5 26.29 18.18 -141.10
N TRP A 6 26.69 17.58 -139.96
CA TRP A 6 27.96 17.60 -139.17
C TRP A 6 28.04 18.56 -137.97
N SER A 7 28.70 18.31 -136.82
CA SER A 7 29.26 17.14 -136.10
C SER A 7 29.89 17.71 -134.80
N ALA A 8 29.54 17.22 -133.60
CA ALA A 8 30.35 17.34 -132.36
C ALA A 8 29.79 16.39 -131.28
N MET A 9 30.38 15.20 -131.09
CA MET A 9 31.43 14.88 -130.10
C MET A 9 31.05 15.13 -128.62
N LEU A 10 30.63 14.03 -127.98
CA LEU A 10 31.08 13.50 -126.68
C LEU A 10 31.20 14.46 -125.48
N LEU A 11 30.23 14.35 -124.57
CA LEU A 11 30.53 14.12 -123.15
C LEU A 11 29.72 12.90 -122.67
N GLN A 12 30.23 11.70 -122.92
CA GLN A 12 29.85 10.55 -122.11
C GLN A 12 30.50 10.74 -120.74
N THR A 13 29.70 11.14 -119.76
CA THR A 13 30.08 11.09 -118.36
C THR A 13 30.41 9.64 -118.03
N ALA A 14 31.70 9.36 -117.79
CA ALA A 14 32.14 8.10 -117.23
C ALA A 14 31.46 7.95 -115.86
N HIS A 15 30.36 7.21 -115.82
CA HIS A 15 29.69 6.87 -114.57
C HIS A 15 30.53 5.78 -113.90
N SER A 16 31.31 6.15 -112.89
CA SER A 16 31.92 5.19 -111.98
C SER A 16 30.81 4.36 -111.31
N CYS A 17 30.80 3.03 -111.52
CA CYS A 17 29.98 2.08 -110.75
C CYS A 17 30.40 2.16 -109.28
N ALA A 18 29.79 3.07 -108.52
CA ALA A 18 29.89 3.14 -107.07
C ALA A 18 28.46 3.01 -106.53
N PHE A 19 28.04 1.77 -106.28
CA PHE A 19 26.75 1.50 -105.64
C PHE A 19 26.94 1.47 -104.12
N LEU A 20 26.22 2.35 -103.42
CA LEU A 20 26.20 2.36 -101.95
C LEU A 20 25.72 1.00 -101.43
N GLY A 21 26.48 0.38 -100.53
CA GLY A 21 26.11 -0.91 -99.94
C GLY A 21 26.52 -2.13 -100.77
N TYR A 22 27.38 -1.97 -101.77
CA TYR A 22 27.94 -3.06 -102.59
C TYR A 22 29.48 -3.04 -102.55
N TYR A 23 30.11 -4.21 -102.71
CA TYR A 23 31.57 -4.34 -102.79
C TYR A 23 32.01 -5.05 -104.07
N LYS A 24 33.23 -4.77 -104.52
CA LYS A 24 33.83 -5.39 -105.71
C LYS A 24 34.61 -6.65 -105.28
N GLY A 25 34.18 -7.82 -105.73
CA GLY A 25 34.84 -9.09 -105.40
C GLY A 25 36.22 -9.22 -106.07
N PRO A 26 37.14 -10.04 -105.53
CA PRO A 26 38.50 -10.24 -106.09
C PRO A 26 38.52 -10.82 -107.51
N ALA A 27 37.37 -11.27 -108.03
CA ALA A 27 37.21 -11.85 -109.35
C ALA A 27 36.53 -10.90 -110.35
N SER A 28 36.89 -9.61 -110.37
CA SER A 28 36.34 -8.66 -111.34
C SER A 28 37.43 -7.88 -112.08
N THR A 29 37.70 -8.33 -113.30
CA THR A 29 38.50 -7.61 -114.30
C THR A 29 37.84 -6.26 -114.61
N ASP A 30 38.64 -5.19 -114.62
CA ASP A 30 38.20 -3.85 -115.03
C ASP A 30 37.80 -3.86 -116.51
N GLN A 31 36.50 -3.99 -116.78
CA GLN A 31 35.91 -3.59 -118.04
C GLN A 31 34.89 -2.49 -117.77
N ALA A 32 35.13 -1.32 -118.37
CA ALA A 32 34.19 -0.21 -118.42
C ALA A 32 32.98 -0.63 -119.28
N MET A 33 31.80 -0.70 -118.67
CA MET A 33 30.58 -1.11 -119.36
C MET A 33 29.34 -0.34 -118.88
N VAL A 34 28.39 -0.23 -119.79
CA VAL A 34 27.16 0.57 -119.71
C VAL A 34 26.27 0.06 -118.56
N VAL A 35 25.98 0.94 -117.60
CA VAL A 35 25.12 0.65 -116.45
C VAL A 35 23.66 0.91 -116.83
N THR A 36 22.80 -0.12 -116.76
CA THR A 36 21.34 0.05 -116.81
C THR A 36 20.82 0.47 -115.43
N PRO A 37 19.86 1.40 -115.31
CA PRO A 37 19.28 1.77 -114.02
C PRO A 37 18.59 0.55 -113.39
N GLY A 38 19.04 0.12 -112.20
CA GLY A 38 18.39 -0.92 -111.40
C GLY A 38 18.98 -2.34 -111.48
N VAL A 39 20.05 -2.58 -112.24
CA VAL A 39 20.76 -3.88 -112.27
C VAL A 39 22.12 -3.74 -111.57
N PRO A 40 22.49 -4.61 -110.60
CA PRO A 40 23.80 -4.54 -109.95
C PRO A 40 24.93 -4.72 -110.98
N CYS A 41 25.96 -3.86 -110.94
CA CYS A 41 27.10 -3.97 -111.87
C CYS A 41 27.74 -5.38 -111.79
N PRO A 42 28.12 -6.02 -112.91
CA PRO A 42 28.81 -7.32 -112.90
C PRO A 42 30.09 -7.25 -112.04
N GLY A 43 30.28 -8.22 -111.14
CA GLY A 43 31.41 -8.24 -110.21
C GLY A 43 31.18 -7.50 -108.88
N TYR A 44 30.00 -6.88 -108.69
CA TYR A 44 29.58 -6.28 -107.43
C TYR A 44 28.57 -7.16 -106.70
N SER A 45 28.83 -7.45 -105.42
CA SER A 45 27.92 -8.21 -104.57
C SER A 45 27.32 -7.30 -103.50
N PRO A 46 26.04 -7.52 -103.09
CA PRO A 46 25.44 -6.77 -101.99
C PRO A 46 26.25 -7.04 -100.72
N CYS A 47 26.40 -6.02 -99.87
CA CYS A 47 27.11 -6.20 -98.61
C CYS A 47 26.44 -7.30 -97.77
N PRO A 48 27.19 -8.31 -97.30
CA PRO A 48 26.63 -9.36 -96.47
C PRO A 48 26.25 -8.81 -95.09
N LYS A 49 25.32 -9.50 -94.42
CA LYS A 49 24.97 -9.20 -93.02
C LYS A 49 26.22 -9.18 -92.13
N GLY A 50 26.21 -8.33 -91.11
CA GLY A 50 27.34 -8.12 -90.21
C GLY A 50 28.46 -7.23 -90.80
N SER A 51 28.32 -6.72 -92.03
CA SER A 51 29.29 -5.82 -92.66
C SER A 51 28.60 -4.64 -93.35
N TYR A 52 29.34 -3.54 -93.53
CA TYR A 52 28.94 -2.41 -94.35
C TYR A 52 29.97 -2.14 -95.45
N CYS A 53 29.49 -1.61 -96.58
CA CYS A 53 30.30 -1.46 -97.77
C CYS A 53 30.43 0.02 -98.15
N LYS A 54 31.66 0.54 -98.10
CA LYS A 54 32.01 1.94 -98.44
C LYS A 54 33.18 1.93 -99.41
N HIS A 55 33.10 2.74 -100.47
CA HIS A 55 34.11 2.77 -101.56
C HIS A 55 34.40 1.39 -102.14
N ASN A 56 33.37 0.57 -102.35
CA ASN A 56 33.46 -0.77 -102.94
C ASN A 56 34.28 -1.80 -102.14
N GLN A 57 34.60 -1.51 -100.87
CA GLN A 57 35.28 -2.42 -99.94
C GLN A 57 34.33 -2.86 -98.82
N VAL A 58 34.52 -4.09 -98.33
CA VAL A 58 33.76 -4.65 -97.20
C VAL A 58 34.46 -4.32 -95.90
N PHE A 59 33.73 -3.71 -94.97
CA PHE A 59 34.18 -3.50 -93.59
C PHE A 59 33.21 -4.21 -92.66
N PRO A 60 33.70 -4.99 -91.67
CA PRO A 60 32.80 -5.54 -90.66
C PRO A 60 32.14 -4.40 -89.88
N CYS A 61 30.89 -4.60 -89.47
CA CYS A 61 30.20 -3.68 -88.58
C CYS A 61 31.07 -3.48 -87.32
N PRO A 62 31.39 -2.23 -86.94
CA PRO A 62 32.24 -1.98 -85.79
C PRO A 62 31.56 -2.48 -84.52
N ALA A 63 32.34 -2.77 -83.49
CA ALA A 63 31.77 -3.22 -82.23
C ALA A 63 30.80 -2.15 -81.65
N GLY A 64 29.67 -2.61 -81.11
CA GLY A 64 28.62 -1.75 -80.53
C GLY A 64 27.48 -1.42 -81.51
N VAL A 65 27.54 -1.88 -82.76
CA VAL A 65 26.42 -1.88 -83.72
C VAL A 65 26.19 -3.29 -84.28
N TYR A 66 25.00 -3.56 -84.80
CA TYR A 66 24.65 -4.83 -85.44
C TYR A 66 24.22 -4.62 -86.89
N GLY A 67 24.35 -5.65 -87.72
CA GLY A 67 24.02 -5.60 -89.15
C GLY A 67 23.14 -6.77 -89.59
N ASN A 68 21.85 -6.74 -89.24
CA ASN A 68 20.91 -7.82 -89.59
C ASN A 68 20.34 -7.73 -91.03
N ALA A 69 20.66 -6.66 -91.77
CA ALA A 69 20.22 -6.40 -93.14
C ALA A 69 21.39 -6.51 -94.14
N THR A 70 21.06 -6.82 -95.39
CA THR A 70 22.01 -6.76 -96.51
C THR A 70 22.09 -5.34 -97.07
N GLN A 71 23.12 -5.04 -97.87
CA GLN A 71 23.32 -3.73 -98.53
C GLN A 71 23.56 -2.54 -97.59
N LEU A 72 24.09 -2.78 -96.40
CA LEU A 72 24.47 -1.71 -95.49
C LEU A 72 25.64 -0.89 -96.07
N SER A 73 25.49 0.43 -96.12
CA SER A 73 26.46 1.35 -96.75
C SER A 73 27.17 2.27 -95.77
N THR A 74 26.76 2.25 -94.50
CA THR A 74 27.26 3.15 -93.46
C THR A 74 27.81 2.39 -92.27
N VAL A 75 28.74 3.02 -91.56
CA VAL A 75 29.38 2.50 -90.34
C VAL A 75 28.39 2.28 -89.18
N SER A 76 27.20 2.88 -89.24
CA SER A 76 26.10 2.67 -88.29
C SER A 76 25.40 1.31 -88.46
N CYS A 77 25.66 0.59 -89.56
CA CYS A 77 25.02 -0.67 -89.91
C CYS A 77 23.49 -0.59 -89.77
N SER A 78 22.82 -1.59 -89.17
CA SER A 78 21.38 -1.56 -88.91
C SER A 78 21.01 -0.66 -87.72
N GLY A 79 21.95 -0.37 -86.82
CA GLY A 79 21.73 0.47 -85.64
C GLY A 79 22.66 0.13 -84.48
N LEU A 80 22.55 0.92 -83.41
CA LEU A 80 23.24 0.66 -82.14
C LEU A 80 22.79 -0.68 -81.55
N CYS A 81 23.71 -1.37 -80.89
CA CYS A 81 23.39 -2.58 -80.14
C CYS A 81 22.31 -2.26 -79.08
N PRO A 82 21.15 -2.94 -79.07
CA PRO A 82 20.10 -2.68 -78.09
C PRO A 82 20.57 -2.90 -76.65
N GLY A 83 19.93 -2.20 -75.69
CA GLY A 83 20.18 -2.43 -74.26
C GLY A 83 19.88 -3.88 -73.89
N GLY A 84 20.75 -4.49 -73.07
CA GLY A 84 20.65 -5.89 -72.69
C GLY A 84 21.38 -6.85 -73.64
N PHE A 85 22.05 -6.33 -74.67
CA PHE A 85 22.79 -7.12 -75.66
C PHE A 85 24.22 -6.62 -75.86
N VAL A 86 25.10 -7.51 -76.32
CA VAL A 86 26.48 -7.23 -76.69
C VAL A 86 26.67 -7.50 -78.18
N CYS A 87 27.37 -6.58 -78.85
CA CYS A 87 27.65 -6.68 -80.28
C CYS A 87 29.17 -6.54 -80.53
N PRO A 88 29.94 -7.65 -80.50
CA PRO A 88 31.30 -7.68 -81.02
C PRO A 88 31.40 -7.28 -82.50
N VAL A 89 32.61 -7.13 -83.03
CA VAL A 89 32.83 -6.80 -84.45
C VAL A 89 32.15 -7.84 -85.34
N GLY A 90 31.38 -7.38 -86.34
CA GLY A 90 30.73 -8.28 -87.31
C GLY A 90 29.39 -8.89 -86.85
N THR A 91 28.80 -8.42 -85.76
CA THR A 91 27.56 -8.98 -85.20
C THR A 91 26.38 -8.85 -86.17
N ILE A 92 25.74 -9.98 -86.50
CA ILE A 92 24.55 -10.03 -87.35
C ILE A 92 23.28 -9.79 -86.52
N GLU A 93 23.10 -10.57 -85.45
CA GLU A 93 22.01 -10.43 -84.49
C GLU A 93 22.56 -10.13 -83.09
N PRO A 94 21.95 -9.19 -82.34
CA PRO A 94 22.41 -8.86 -80.98
C PRO A 94 22.45 -10.08 -80.07
N ILE A 95 23.54 -10.25 -79.33
CA ILE A 95 23.76 -11.40 -78.43
C ILE A 95 23.33 -11.01 -77.01
N PRO A 96 22.50 -11.79 -76.29
CA PRO A 96 22.08 -11.46 -74.92
C PRO A 96 23.29 -11.22 -74.01
N CYS A 97 23.17 -10.27 -73.09
CA CYS A 97 24.27 -9.85 -72.22
C CYS A 97 24.86 -10.99 -71.37
N GLY A 98 24.04 -11.97 -70.97
CA GLY A 98 24.48 -13.17 -70.27
C GLY A 98 24.08 -13.18 -68.80
N ASN A 99 24.96 -13.65 -67.91
CA ASN A 99 24.62 -13.90 -66.50
C ASN A 99 24.35 -12.63 -65.68
N ALA A 100 23.80 -12.80 -64.47
CA ALA A 100 23.40 -11.69 -63.60
C ALA A 100 24.55 -10.74 -63.20
N ASN A 101 25.79 -11.22 -63.21
CA ASN A 101 26.98 -10.45 -62.86
C ASN A 101 27.46 -9.48 -63.97
N VAL A 102 26.74 -9.42 -65.11
CA VAL A 102 27.05 -8.50 -66.20
C VAL A 102 25.83 -7.67 -66.63
N TYR A 103 26.10 -6.50 -67.18
CA TYR A 103 25.09 -5.62 -67.78
C TYR A 103 25.62 -4.98 -69.07
N CYS A 104 24.70 -4.63 -69.98
CA CYS A 104 25.01 -4.16 -71.32
C CYS A 104 24.12 -2.96 -71.67
N PRO A 105 24.56 -1.72 -71.41
CA PRO A 105 23.84 -0.53 -71.88
C PRO A 105 23.82 -0.46 -73.42
N VAL A 106 22.97 0.40 -73.98
CA VAL A 106 22.87 0.61 -75.45
C VAL A 106 24.26 0.88 -76.04
N GLY A 107 24.59 0.18 -77.13
CA GLY A 107 25.87 0.29 -77.83
C GLY A 107 27.01 -0.54 -77.24
N SER A 108 26.72 -1.53 -76.38
CA SER A 108 27.75 -2.34 -75.73
C SER A 108 28.55 -3.20 -76.70
N ARG A 109 29.88 -3.03 -76.65
CA ARG A 109 30.88 -3.77 -77.45
C ARG A 109 31.34 -5.07 -76.77
N ALA A 110 31.26 -5.08 -75.45
CA ALA A 110 31.60 -6.16 -74.54
C ALA A 110 30.68 -6.05 -73.31
N THR A 111 30.56 -7.12 -72.54
CA THR A 111 29.83 -7.12 -71.27
C THR A 111 30.53 -6.24 -70.24
N LYS A 112 29.76 -5.50 -69.42
CA LYS A 112 30.30 -4.74 -68.27
C LYS A 112 29.99 -5.49 -66.99
N GLN A 113 30.95 -5.58 -66.08
CA GLN A 113 30.76 -6.24 -64.79
C GLN A 113 29.86 -5.39 -63.88
N VAL A 114 28.95 -6.05 -63.16
CA VAL A 114 28.15 -5.42 -62.11
C VAL A 114 29.02 -5.35 -60.83
N PRO A 115 29.31 -4.14 -60.29
CA PRO A 115 30.06 -4.02 -59.04
C PRO A 115 29.34 -4.63 -57.84
N LEU A 116 30.07 -4.96 -56.78
CA LEU A 116 29.47 -5.38 -55.50
C LEU A 116 28.52 -4.30 -54.98
N GLY A 117 27.40 -4.72 -54.37
CA GLY A 117 26.38 -3.79 -53.90
C GLY A 117 25.40 -3.31 -54.97
N TYR A 118 25.60 -3.70 -56.24
CA TYR A 118 24.70 -3.41 -57.35
C TYR A 118 24.05 -4.69 -57.91
N TYR A 119 22.83 -4.55 -58.44
CA TYR A 119 22.13 -5.59 -59.20
C TYR A 119 21.80 -5.09 -60.60
N GLY A 120 21.76 -5.99 -61.58
CA GLY A 120 21.43 -5.62 -62.95
C GLY A 120 19.91 -5.53 -63.17
N ILE A 121 19.48 -4.54 -63.94
CA ILE A 121 18.07 -4.31 -64.31
C ILE A 121 17.94 -4.54 -65.82
N GLY A 122 16.89 -5.27 -66.22
CA GLY A 122 16.54 -5.50 -67.63
C GLY A 122 15.25 -6.28 -67.75
N ASP A 123 14.87 -6.60 -68.99
CA ASP A 123 13.60 -7.25 -69.28
C ASP A 123 13.58 -8.73 -68.86
N THR A 124 14.75 -9.38 -68.90
CA THR A 124 14.93 -10.77 -68.48
C THR A 124 16.20 -10.93 -67.64
N SER A 125 16.38 -12.10 -67.03
CA SER A 125 17.60 -12.45 -66.30
C SER A 125 18.87 -12.41 -67.14
N TYR A 126 18.75 -12.45 -68.48
CA TYR A 126 19.86 -12.47 -69.44
C TYR A 126 20.02 -11.19 -70.29
N THR A 127 19.07 -10.24 -70.21
CA THR A 127 19.04 -9.01 -71.01
C THR A 127 19.13 -7.75 -70.13
N ARG A 128 20.08 -7.75 -69.19
CA ARG A 128 20.29 -6.65 -68.23
C ARG A 128 20.96 -5.45 -68.91
N GLN A 129 20.29 -4.30 -68.90
CA GLN A 129 20.69 -3.09 -69.63
C GLN A 129 21.24 -1.97 -68.74
N SER A 130 20.90 -1.98 -67.45
CA SER A 130 21.39 -1.01 -66.46
C SER A 130 21.67 -1.69 -65.12
N ILE A 131 22.15 -0.94 -64.14
CA ILE A 131 22.39 -1.40 -62.78
C ILE A 131 21.71 -0.45 -61.79
N ALA A 132 21.34 -0.97 -60.62
CA ALA A 132 20.93 -0.16 -59.47
C ALA A 132 21.63 -0.62 -58.21
N LEU A 133 21.80 0.31 -57.26
CA LEU A 133 22.33 0.03 -55.94
C LEU A 133 21.28 -0.74 -55.12
N CYS A 134 21.70 -1.73 -54.34
CA CYS A 134 20.80 -2.34 -53.36
C CYS A 134 20.31 -1.30 -52.35
N GLU A 135 19.00 -1.26 -52.15
CA GLU A 135 18.37 -0.39 -51.16
C GLU A 135 18.49 -0.98 -49.74
N LEU A 136 18.12 -0.19 -48.72
CA LEU A 136 18.13 -0.64 -47.32
C LEU A 136 17.33 -1.94 -47.16
N GLY A 137 17.79 -2.83 -46.27
CA GLY A 137 17.15 -4.13 -46.04
C GLY A 137 17.39 -5.17 -47.15
N SER A 138 18.28 -4.88 -48.10
CA SER A 138 18.67 -5.80 -49.18
C SER A 138 20.17 -5.80 -49.42
N PHE A 139 20.68 -6.89 -50.00
CA PHE A 139 22.07 -7.05 -50.41
C PHE A 139 22.18 -7.60 -51.84
N CYS A 140 23.28 -7.22 -52.49
CA CYS A 140 23.53 -7.47 -53.90
C CYS A 140 24.83 -8.24 -54.07
N VAL A 141 24.74 -9.51 -54.46
CA VAL A 141 25.90 -10.38 -54.70
C VAL A 141 25.81 -10.99 -56.10
N GLN A 142 26.91 -10.91 -56.85
CA GLN A 142 26.99 -11.40 -58.23
C GLN A 142 25.88 -10.85 -59.14
N GLY A 143 25.49 -9.58 -58.92
CA GLY A 143 24.47 -8.87 -59.71
C GLY A 143 23.01 -9.32 -59.47
N ASN A 144 22.77 -10.16 -58.46
CA ASN A 144 21.43 -10.50 -57.97
C ASN A 144 21.12 -9.76 -56.67
N MET A 145 19.88 -9.31 -56.51
CA MET A 145 19.35 -8.71 -55.29
C MET A 145 18.65 -9.76 -54.45
N ALA A 146 18.93 -9.77 -53.15
CA ALA A 146 18.19 -10.53 -52.15
C ALA A 146 17.90 -9.64 -50.94
N VAL A 147 16.82 -9.93 -50.22
CA VAL A 147 16.50 -9.22 -48.98
C VAL A 147 17.26 -9.83 -47.80
N CYS A 148 17.51 -9.01 -46.77
CA CYS A 148 18.05 -9.49 -45.52
C CYS A 148 17.06 -10.46 -44.87
N LEU A 149 17.55 -11.64 -44.50
CA LEU A 149 16.75 -12.66 -43.84
C LEU A 149 16.24 -12.18 -42.47
N ALA A 150 15.21 -12.83 -41.95
CA ALA A 150 14.74 -12.53 -40.60
C ALA A 150 15.84 -12.87 -39.56
N GLY A 151 15.94 -12.07 -38.51
CA GLY A 151 17.01 -12.16 -37.51
C GLY A 151 18.26 -11.32 -37.84
N ILE A 152 18.35 -10.70 -39.02
CA ILE A 152 19.42 -9.77 -39.41
C ILE A 152 18.82 -8.47 -39.98
N PHE A 153 19.57 -7.37 -40.00
CA PHE A 153 19.11 -6.09 -40.54
C PHE A 153 20.11 -5.45 -41.50
N GLY A 154 19.61 -4.62 -42.43
CA GLY A 154 20.39 -3.90 -43.44
C GLY A 154 20.20 -2.38 -43.33
N ALA A 155 21.02 -1.72 -42.52
CA ALA A 155 20.94 -0.28 -42.25
C ALA A 155 21.66 0.60 -43.29
N SER A 156 22.33 0.01 -44.27
CA SER A 156 23.08 0.73 -45.31
C SER A 156 22.63 0.30 -46.71
N LYS A 157 22.72 1.21 -47.68
CA LYS A 157 22.54 0.89 -49.10
C LYS A 157 23.81 0.21 -49.64
N GLY A 158 23.69 -0.55 -50.71
CA GLY A 158 24.83 -1.18 -51.39
C GLY A 158 25.48 -2.34 -50.64
N LEU A 159 24.75 -2.98 -49.72
CA LEU A 159 25.26 -4.17 -49.04
C LEU A 159 25.56 -5.26 -50.07
N SER A 160 26.67 -5.99 -49.87
CA SER A 160 27.13 -7.01 -50.81
C SER A 160 27.33 -8.38 -50.19
N SER A 161 26.78 -8.59 -48.99
CA SER A 161 26.93 -9.81 -48.20
C SER A 161 25.59 -10.22 -47.61
N ALA A 162 25.33 -11.52 -47.55
CA ALA A 162 24.15 -12.10 -46.90
C ALA A 162 24.13 -11.87 -45.38
N ALA A 163 25.25 -11.45 -44.79
CA ALA A 163 25.31 -10.98 -43.40
C ALA A 163 24.63 -9.61 -43.20
N CYS A 164 24.27 -8.91 -44.29
CA CYS A 164 23.74 -7.56 -44.27
C CYS A 164 24.59 -6.60 -43.42
N THR A 165 23.98 -5.80 -42.54
CA THR A 165 24.71 -4.91 -41.64
C THR A 165 25.16 -5.67 -40.40
N ASP A 166 24.23 -6.29 -39.67
CA ASP A 166 24.52 -7.08 -38.49
C ASP A 166 23.33 -7.98 -38.11
N VAL A 167 23.55 -8.87 -37.13
CA VAL A 167 22.50 -9.65 -36.49
C VAL A 167 21.61 -8.76 -35.62
N CYS A 168 20.36 -9.17 -35.45
CA CYS A 168 19.44 -8.47 -34.57
C CYS A 168 19.94 -8.57 -33.11
N PRO A 169 20.20 -7.45 -32.42
CA PRO A 169 20.70 -7.48 -31.06
C PRO A 169 19.64 -8.01 -30.08
N ALA A 170 20.08 -8.46 -28.91
CA ALA A 170 19.18 -8.82 -27.83
C ALA A 170 18.23 -7.66 -27.48
N GLY A 171 17.03 -8.00 -27.02
CA GLY A 171 15.94 -7.06 -26.77
C GLY A 171 15.25 -6.56 -28.03
N HIS A 172 15.68 -6.96 -29.23
CA HIS A 172 15.09 -6.55 -30.49
C HIS A 172 14.75 -7.75 -31.36
N TYR A 173 13.85 -7.57 -32.32
CA TYR A 173 13.54 -8.53 -33.36
C TYR A 173 13.57 -7.86 -34.74
N CYS A 174 13.93 -8.64 -35.76
CA CYS A 174 14.15 -8.19 -37.12
C CYS A 174 13.37 -9.11 -38.07
N PRO A 175 12.14 -8.75 -38.51
CA PRO A 175 11.48 -9.44 -39.61
C PRO A 175 12.28 -9.31 -40.92
N GLU A 176 11.91 -10.06 -41.95
CA GLU A 176 12.56 -10.00 -43.27
C GLU A 176 12.62 -8.57 -43.83
N ALA A 177 13.71 -8.24 -44.51
CA ALA A 177 14.01 -6.91 -45.05
C ALA A 177 14.06 -5.78 -44.00
N SER A 178 14.35 -6.09 -42.73
CA SER A 178 14.50 -5.07 -41.68
C SER A 178 15.66 -4.13 -41.97
N ILE A 179 15.38 -2.82 -41.89
CA ILE A 179 16.39 -1.77 -42.05
C ILE A 179 16.91 -1.26 -40.70
N VAL A 180 16.17 -1.55 -39.62
CA VAL A 180 16.49 -1.18 -38.24
C VAL A 180 15.94 -2.26 -37.30
N PRO A 181 16.67 -2.66 -36.25
CA PRO A 181 16.14 -3.55 -35.22
C PRO A 181 14.89 -2.96 -34.55
N LYS A 182 13.84 -3.76 -34.38
CA LYS A 182 12.61 -3.33 -33.68
C LYS A 182 12.66 -3.82 -32.23
N PRO A 183 12.43 -2.98 -31.22
CA PRO A 183 12.43 -3.45 -29.84
C PRO A 183 11.36 -4.51 -29.64
N CYS A 184 11.64 -5.50 -28.80
CA CYS A 184 10.64 -6.46 -28.34
C CYS A 184 9.44 -5.71 -27.75
N PRO A 185 8.20 -6.07 -28.12
CA PRO A 185 7.02 -5.39 -27.63
C PRO A 185 6.91 -5.49 -26.11
N ALA A 186 6.26 -4.50 -25.50
CA ALA A 186 6.07 -4.51 -24.05
C ALA A 186 5.29 -5.78 -23.62
N GLY A 187 5.70 -6.41 -22.52
CA GLY A 187 5.17 -7.69 -22.07
C GLY A 187 5.89 -8.92 -22.65
N THR A 188 6.88 -8.74 -23.53
CA THR A 188 7.84 -9.79 -23.95
C THR A 188 9.27 -9.38 -23.66
N TYR A 189 10.20 -10.35 -23.67
CA TYR A 189 11.63 -10.10 -23.49
C TYR A 189 12.43 -10.79 -24.60
N GLY A 190 13.59 -10.23 -24.94
CA GLY A 190 14.51 -10.77 -25.94
C GLY A 190 15.87 -11.09 -25.33
N ALA A 191 16.04 -12.28 -24.76
CA ALA A 191 17.27 -12.72 -24.10
C ALA A 191 18.39 -13.09 -25.08
N THR A 192 18.05 -13.36 -26.34
CA THR A 192 19.00 -13.82 -27.38
C THR A 192 19.06 -12.84 -28.55
N THR A 193 20.14 -12.93 -29.33
CA THR A 193 20.26 -12.27 -30.64
C THR A 193 19.45 -13.02 -31.71
N GLU A 194 19.40 -12.47 -32.93
CA GLU A 194 18.80 -13.09 -34.12
C GLU A 194 17.28 -13.35 -34.04
N LEU A 195 16.60 -12.69 -33.11
CA LEU A 195 15.15 -12.80 -33.01
C LEU A 195 14.48 -12.23 -34.26
N SER A 196 13.54 -12.99 -34.81
CA SER A 196 12.90 -12.70 -36.11
C SER A 196 11.47 -12.21 -35.99
N THR A 197 10.83 -12.41 -34.83
CA THR A 197 9.40 -12.14 -34.63
C THR A 197 9.15 -11.36 -33.34
N SER A 198 7.98 -10.72 -33.26
CA SER A 198 7.54 -9.97 -32.08
C SER A 198 7.27 -10.86 -30.85
N ALA A 199 7.30 -12.19 -30.99
CA ALA A 199 7.26 -13.11 -29.86
C ALA A 199 8.56 -13.06 -29.02
N CYS A 200 9.66 -12.59 -29.63
CA CYS A 200 10.99 -12.52 -29.02
C CYS A 200 11.38 -13.86 -28.36
N SER A 201 12.01 -13.84 -27.18
CA SER A 201 12.32 -15.05 -26.42
C SER A 201 11.11 -15.58 -25.64
N GLY A 202 10.03 -14.82 -25.57
CA GLY A 202 8.77 -15.22 -24.96
C GLY A 202 8.09 -14.10 -24.18
N VAL A 203 6.92 -14.46 -23.63
CA VAL A 203 6.13 -13.60 -22.75
C VAL A 203 6.87 -13.38 -21.43
N CYS A 204 6.77 -12.18 -20.88
CA CYS A 204 7.36 -11.84 -19.58
C CYS A 204 6.86 -12.80 -18.49
N PRO A 205 7.75 -13.43 -17.71
CA PRO A 205 7.34 -14.36 -16.66
C PRO A 205 6.59 -13.66 -15.53
N GLU A 206 5.78 -14.42 -14.78
CA GLU A 206 5.10 -13.92 -13.58
C GLU A 206 6.11 -13.44 -12.52
N GLY A 207 5.76 -12.38 -11.79
CA GLY A 207 6.68 -11.74 -10.84
C GLY A 207 7.73 -10.85 -11.50
N TYR A 208 7.64 -10.62 -12.82
CA TYR A 208 8.50 -9.71 -13.57
C TYR A 208 7.67 -8.81 -14.50
N TYR A 209 8.23 -7.68 -14.89
CA TYR A 209 7.68 -6.82 -15.94
C TYR A 209 8.73 -6.51 -17.01
N CYS A 210 8.26 -6.32 -18.24
CA CYS A 210 9.11 -6.16 -19.42
C CYS A 210 8.68 -4.94 -20.24
N PRO A 211 9.29 -3.75 -20.03
CA PRO A 211 9.16 -2.62 -20.94
C PRO A 211 9.65 -2.94 -22.36
N PRO A 212 9.33 -2.13 -23.39
CA PRO A 212 9.84 -2.34 -24.74
C PRO A 212 11.36 -2.46 -24.76
N GLY A 213 11.89 -3.46 -25.48
CA GLY A 213 13.33 -3.65 -25.62
C GLY A 213 14.02 -4.41 -24.48
N THR A 214 13.26 -5.00 -23.55
CA THR A 214 13.82 -5.72 -22.39
C THR A 214 14.61 -6.96 -22.83
N THR A 215 15.85 -7.06 -22.38
CA THR A 215 16.70 -8.25 -22.59
C THR A 215 16.50 -9.27 -21.47
N THR A 216 16.53 -8.81 -20.22
CA THR A 216 16.33 -9.59 -19.00
C THR A 216 15.10 -9.05 -18.26
N PRO A 217 14.08 -9.88 -17.98
CA PRO A 217 12.90 -9.46 -17.22
C PRO A 217 13.26 -8.73 -15.92
N VAL A 218 12.55 -7.64 -15.62
CA VAL A 218 12.81 -6.83 -14.42
C VAL A 218 11.93 -7.31 -13.28
N ALA A 219 12.51 -7.58 -12.12
CA ALA A 219 11.78 -8.09 -10.96
C ALA A 219 10.66 -7.13 -10.53
N CYS A 220 9.50 -7.69 -10.19
CA CYS A 220 8.36 -6.91 -9.73
C CYS A 220 8.65 -6.32 -8.33
N PRO A 221 8.49 -5.00 -8.13
CA PRO A 221 8.68 -4.40 -6.82
C PRO A 221 7.64 -4.92 -5.80
N SER A 222 8.02 -4.96 -4.51
CA SER A 222 7.26 -5.60 -3.41
C SER A 222 5.85 -5.06 -3.18
N ASN A 223 5.53 -3.86 -3.67
CA ASN A 223 4.23 -3.18 -3.54
C ASN A 223 3.42 -3.13 -4.84
N TYR A 224 3.86 -3.90 -5.84
CA TYR A 224 3.22 -4.01 -7.14
C TYR A 224 2.97 -5.48 -7.46
N ILE A 225 2.14 -5.68 -8.47
CA ILE A 225 1.80 -6.98 -9.00
C ILE A 225 2.09 -7.00 -10.49
N CYS A 226 2.74 -8.08 -10.91
CA CYS A 226 3.17 -8.30 -12.28
C CYS A 226 2.73 -9.70 -12.73
N PRO A 227 1.49 -9.86 -13.20
CA PRO A 227 1.05 -11.09 -13.86
C PRO A 227 1.91 -11.42 -15.08
N ARG A 228 1.85 -12.66 -15.55
CA ARG A 228 2.51 -13.09 -16.79
C ARG A 228 2.16 -12.14 -17.95
N GLY A 229 3.17 -11.64 -18.65
CA GLY A 229 3.01 -10.70 -19.76
C GLY A 229 2.92 -9.22 -19.37
N SER A 230 3.23 -8.87 -18.11
CA SER A 230 3.21 -7.48 -17.66
C SER A 230 4.22 -6.61 -18.40
N SER A 231 3.72 -5.53 -19.01
CA SER A 231 4.53 -4.47 -19.61
C SER A 231 5.02 -3.43 -18.58
N ALA A 232 4.27 -3.30 -17.49
CA ALA A 232 4.55 -2.40 -16.37
C ALA A 232 3.99 -2.99 -15.06
N PRO A 233 4.58 -2.64 -13.91
CA PRO A 233 4.08 -3.09 -12.62
C PRO A 233 2.76 -2.36 -12.29
N THR A 234 1.77 -3.10 -11.78
CA THR A 234 0.48 -2.52 -11.35
C THR A 234 0.46 -2.36 -9.83
N ARG A 235 0.06 -1.20 -9.32
CA ARG A 235 0.09 -0.93 -7.87
C ARG A 235 -0.99 -1.75 -7.16
N ILE A 236 -0.65 -2.35 -6.02
CA ILE A 236 -1.67 -2.98 -5.16
C ILE A 236 -2.52 -1.87 -4.52
N PRO A 237 -3.86 -1.87 -4.70
CA PRO A 237 -4.75 -0.91 -4.05
C PRO A 237 -4.64 -1.00 -2.52
N SER A 238 -4.79 0.13 -1.83
CA SER A 238 -4.86 0.13 -0.37
C SER A 238 -6.02 -0.73 0.11
N GLY A 239 -5.82 -1.47 1.21
CA GLY A 239 -6.86 -2.39 1.72
C GLY A 239 -6.89 -3.75 1.02
N GLN A 240 -5.93 -4.02 0.12
CA GLN A 240 -5.75 -5.33 -0.48
C GLN A 240 -4.32 -5.84 -0.29
N TYR A 241 -4.16 -7.16 -0.33
CA TYR A 241 -2.87 -7.86 -0.33
C TYR A 241 -2.87 -8.97 -1.38
N LEU A 242 -1.68 -9.45 -1.72
CA LEU A 242 -1.49 -10.57 -2.65
C LEU A 242 -1.72 -11.90 -1.91
N SER A 243 -2.77 -12.64 -2.27
CA SER A 243 -3.05 -13.94 -1.65
C SER A 243 -2.34 -15.06 -2.41
N THR A 244 -1.45 -15.79 -1.74
CA THR A 244 -0.68 -16.91 -2.33
C THR A 244 -1.51 -18.18 -2.52
N VAL A 245 -2.81 -18.15 -2.22
CA VAL A 245 -3.68 -19.35 -2.18
C VAL A 245 -4.36 -19.63 -3.53
N LEU A 246 -4.23 -18.74 -4.52
CA LEU A 246 -4.84 -18.88 -5.84
C LEU A 246 -3.77 -19.02 -6.94
N SER A 247 -3.11 -20.17 -7.00
CA SER A 247 -2.19 -20.46 -8.12
C SER A 247 -2.14 -21.95 -8.49
N SER A 248 -3.28 -22.54 -8.82
CA SER A 248 -3.26 -23.83 -9.55
C SER A 248 -3.98 -23.84 -10.90
N ASP A 249 -5.06 -23.08 -11.18
CA ASP A 249 -5.89 -23.49 -12.34
C ASP A 249 -6.55 -22.44 -13.27
N VAL A 250 -6.32 -21.12 -13.19
CA VAL A 250 -6.98 -20.20 -14.14
C VAL A 250 -6.10 -19.00 -14.54
N GLU A 251 -6.16 -18.65 -15.83
CA GLU A 251 -5.66 -17.41 -16.43
C GLU A 251 -5.91 -16.22 -15.49
N SER A 252 -4.88 -15.86 -14.73
CA SER A 252 -5.03 -15.10 -13.50
C SER A 252 -5.17 -13.63 -13.84
N THR A 253 -6.41 -13.15 -13.95
CA THR A 253 -6.65 -11.71 -14.03
C THR A 253 -6.21 -11.03 -12.74
N LEU A 254 -5.84 -9.75 -12.82
CA LEU A 254 -5.43 -8.92 -11.68
C LEU A 254 -6.41 -8.96 -10.50
N ALA A 255 -7.71 -9.13 -10.77
CA ALA A 255 -8.76 -9.19 -9.76
C ALA A 255 -8.84 -10.55 -9.03
N SER A 256 -8.26 -11.61 -9.59
CA SER A 256 -8.35 -12.98 -9.06
C SER A 256 -7.27 -13.30 -8.02
N ILE A 257 -6.29 -12.41 -7.81
CA ILE A 257 -5.12 -12.65 -6.94
C ILE A 257 -5.02 -11.63 -5.79
N LEU A 258 -5.89 -10.62 -5.78
CA LEU A 258 -5.97 -9.60 -4.73
C LEU A 258 -7.13 -9.92 -3.77
N GLU A 259 -6.83 -10.03 -2.48
CA GLU A 259 -7.82 -10.20 -1.43
C GLU A 259 -7.90 -8.95 -0.55
N LEU A 260 -9.09 -8.68 0.01
CA LEU A 260 -9.27 -7.63 1.01
C LEU A 260 -8.57 -8.03 2.31
N CYS A 261 -7.91 -7.07 2.97
CA CYS A 261 -7.28 -7.32 4.27
C CYS A 261 -8.25 -7.97 5.24
N PRO A 262 -7.84 -9.01 5.97
CA PRO A 262 -8.74 -9.66 6.91
C PRO A 262 -9.07 -8.73 8.09
N PRO A 263 -10.22 -8.92 8.75
CA PRO A 263 -10.54 -8.23 10.00
C PRO A 263 -9.41 -8.37 11.03
N GLY A 264 -9.23 -7.34 11.86
CA GLY A 264 -8.11 -7.22 12.80
C GLY A 264 -6.81 -6.73 12.16
N SER A 265 -6.80 -6.45 10.85
CA SER A 265 -5.62 -5.94 10.14
C SER A 265 -5.99 -4.89 9.09
N TYR A 266 -5.00 -4.10 8.68
CA TYR A 266 -5.09 -3.18 7.56
C TYR A 266 -3.91 -3.43 6.61
N CYS A 267 -4.08 -3.12 5.32
CA CYS A 267 -2.99 -3.26 4.36
C CYS A 267 -2.61 -1.94 3.72
N VAL A 268 -1.31 -1.69 3.74
CA VAL A 268 -0.65 -0.60 3.06
C VAL A 268 0.36 -1.23 2.12
N GLN A 269 0.29 -0.87 0.84
CA GLN A 269 1.25 -1.35 -0.16
C GLN A 269 1.30 -2.90 -0.30
N GLY A 270 0.20 -3.59 -0.03
CA GLY A 270 0.11 -5.05 -0.13
C GLY A 270 0.62 -5.83 1.09
N GLU A 271 1.12 -5.15 2.12
CA GLU A 271 1.56 -5.77 3.37
C GLU A 271 0.42 -5.82 4.39
N ILE A 272 0.21 -6.98 5.03
CA ILE A 272 -0.80 -7.15 6.08
C ILE A 272 -0.21 -6.69 7.41
N ILE A 273 -0.81 -5.65 8.01
CA ILE A 273 -0.38 -5.10 9.29
C ILE A 273 -1.52 -5.24 10.29
N ALA A 274 -1.25 -5.90 11.42
CA ALA A 274 -2.24 -6.04 12.49
C ALA A 274 -2.64 -4.67 13.04
N CYS A 275 -3.91 -4.50 13.42
CA CYS A 275 -4.38 -3.28 14.06
C CYS A 275 -3.57 -3.01 15.33
N PRO A 276 -3.07 -1.76 15.51
CA PRO A 276 -2.23 -1.42 16.65
C PRO A 276 -2.99 -1.55 17.97
N LEU A 277 -2.23 -1.70 19.05
CA LEU A 277 -2.75 -1.70 20.42
C LEU A 277 -3.66 -0.49 20.69
N GLY A 278 -4.81 -0.72 21.33
CA GLY A 278 -5.80 0.32 21.58
C GLY A 278 -6.72 0.64 20.39
N SER A 279 -6.68 -0.14 19.31
CA SER A 279 -7.61 -0.06 18.17
C SER A 279 -8.16 -1.44 17.80
N PHE A 280 -9.26 -1.48 17.04
CA PHE A 280 -9.87 -2.73 16.57
C PHE A 280 -10.20 -2.67 15.07
N GLY A 281 -10.23 -3.82 14.41
CA GLY A 281 -10.57 -3.95 12.99
C GLY A 281 -11.78 -4.86 12.79
N ALA A 282 -12.98 -4.32 12.79
CA ALA A 282 -14.22 -5.09 12.67
C ALA A 282 -14.54 -5.53 11.24
N THR A 283 -13.99 -4.85 10.24
CA THR A 283 -14.27 -5.09 8.81
C THR A 283 -13.02 -5.50 8.05
N SER A 284 -13.20 -6.16 6.91
CA SER A 284 -12.13 -6.39 5.95
C SER A 284 -11.81 -5.13 5.15
N GLY A 285 -10.65 -5.12 4.47
CA GLY A 285 -10.29 -4.06 3.53
C GLY A 285 -9.80 -2.76 4.18
N LEU A 286 -9.42 -2.79 5.45
CA LEU A 286 -8.91 -1.61 6.15
C LEU A 286 -7.59 -1.12 5.54
N THR A 287 -7.42 0.19 5.46
CA THR A 287 -6.33 0.82 4.70
C THR A 287 -5.34 1.60 5.56
N THR A 288 -5.64 1.81 6.85
CA THR A 288 -4.85 2.66 7.74
C THR A 288 -4.75 2.06 9.15
N SER A 289 -3.76 2.52 9.90
CA SER A 289 -3.55 2.17 11.31
C SER A 289 -4.66 2.64 12.26
N ALA A 290 -5.59 3.48 11.78
CA ALA A 290 -6.82 3.79 12.52
C ALA A 290 -7.78 2.59 12.58
N CYS A 291 -7.61 1.60 11.70
CA CYS A 291 -8.48 0.45 11.56
C CYS A 291 -9.97 0.86 11.52
N SER A 292 -10.82 0.26 12.35
CA SER A 292 -12.24 0.66 12.49
C SER A 292 -12.43 1.78 13.52
N GLY A 293 -11.38 2.18 14.25
CA GLY A 293 -11.40 3.23 15.25
C GLY A 293 -10.65 2.86 16.54
N PRO A 294 -10.56 3.80 17.49
CA PRO A 294 -10.02 3.53 18.82
C PRO A 294 -10.90 2.53 19.58
N CYS A 295 -10.29 1.79 20.50
CA CYS A 295 -11.01 0.86 21.36
C CYS A 295 -12.01 1.65 22.23
N PRO A 296 -13.30 1.31 22.24
CA PRO A 296 -14.28 2.03 23.03
C PRO A 296 -14.02 1.87 24.54
N GLY A 297 -14.34 2.90 25.33
CA GLY A 297 -14.25 2.84 26.79
C GLY A 297 -15.04 1.65 27.36
N GLY A 298 -14.48 0.99 28.36
CA GLY A 298 -15.03 -0.22 28.97
C GLY A 298 -14.57 -1.51 28.29
N TYR A 299 -13.75 -1.39 27.25
CA TYR A 299 -13.13 -2.47 26.50
C TYR A 299 -11.62 -2.24 26.35
N TYR A 300 -10.88 -3.30 26.08
CA TYR A 300 -9.48 -3.24 25.72
C TYR A 300 -9.21 -4.03 24.44
N CYS A 301 -8.24 -3.57 23.67
CA CYS A 301 -7.92 -4.09 22.35
C CYS A 301 -6.40 -4.33 22.23
N PRO A 302 -5.92 -5.57 22.49
CA PRO A 302 -4.58 -6.00 22.12
C PRO A 302 -4.36 -5.94 20.59
N VAL A 303 -3.13 -6.16 20.15
CA VAL A 303 -2.79 -6.17 18.71
C VAL A 303 -3.66 -7.16 17.95
N GLY A 304 -4.22 -6.73 16.81
CA GLY A 304 -5.01 -7.59 15.93
C GLY A 304 -6.45 -7.87 16.38
N THR A 305 -6.97 -7.09 17.33
CA THR A 305 -8.34 -7.28 17.85
C THR A 305 -9.38 -7.03 16.76
N VAL A 306 -10.24 -8.02 16.53
CA VAL A 306 -11.37 -7.90 15.58
C VAL A 306 -12.59 -7.26 16.25
N ALA A 307 -12.87 -7.66 17.49
CA ALA A 307 -13.98 -7.17 18.30
C ALA A 307 -13.47 -6.76 19.69
N PRO A 308 -13.81 -5.56 20.19
CA PRO A 308 -13.35 -5.08 21.50
C PRO A 308 -13.64 -6.07 22.64
N ILE A 309 -12.68 -6.27 23.54
CA ILE A 309 -12.78 -7.23 24.64
C ILE A 309 -13.24 -6.48 25.90
N ALA A 310 -14.37 -6.89 26.47
CA ALA A 310 -14.98 -6.18 27.60
C ALA A 310 -14.18 -6.32 28.90
N CYS A 311 -14.17 -5.24 29.68
CA CYS A 311 -13.63 -5.21 31.03
C CYS A 311 -14.75 -5.49 32.02
N PHE A 312 -14.68 -6.62 32.73
CA PHE A 312 -15.75 -7.10 33.62
C PHE A 312 -15.37 -7.13 35.10
N ASP A 313 -14.12 -6.84 35.44
CA ASP A 313 -13.64 -6.88 36.81
C ASP A 313 -13.68 -5.47 37.43
N ALA A 314 -14.35 -5.33 38.58
CA ALA A 314 -14.39 -4.09 39.35
C ALA A 314 -13.01 -3.64 39.84
N ALA A 315 -12.04 -4.56 39.96
CA ALA A 315 -10.65 -4.22 40.27
C ALA A 315 -9.89 -3.61 39.08
N THR A 316 -10.51 -3.53 37.90
CA THR A 316 -9.91 -2.94 36.70
C THR A 316 -10.85 -1.95 36.00
N TYR A 317 -10.29 -1.05 35.20
CA TYR A 317 -11.04 -0.17 34.34
C TYR A 317 -10.31 0.05 33.01
N CYS A 318 -11.06 0.45 31.99
CA CYS A 318 -10.59 0.56 30.62
C CYS A 318 -11.05 1.90 30.02
N PRO A 319 -10.22 2.95 30.09
CA PRO A 319 -10.50 4.18 29.35
C PRO A 319 -10.51 3.94 27.83
N GLU A 320 -10.93 4.94 27.06
CA GLU A 320 -10.88 4.88 25.59
C GLU A 320 -9.44 4.60 25.10
N ALA A 321 -9.34 3.84 24.01
CA ALA A 321 -8.08 3.37 23.42
C ALA A 321 -7.21 2.48 24.33
N SER A 322 -7.80 1.82 25.33
CA SER A 322 -7.08 0.86 26.17
C SER A 322 -6.59 -0.34 25.38
N ASN A 323 -5.32 -0.70 25.58
CA ASN A 323 -4.72 -1.92 25.05
C ASN A 323 -4.73 -3.09 26.03
N ALA A 324 -4.91 -2.81 27.32
CA ALA A 324 -5.05 -3.78 28.40
C ALA A 324 -5.88 -3.18 29.55
N PRO A 325 -6.49 -4.01 30.42
CA PRO A 325 -7.17 -3.53 31.62
C PRO A 325 -6.19 -2.83 32.58
N GLN A 326 -6.58 -1.66 33.11
CA GLN A 326 -5.78 -0.93 34.10
C GLN A 326 -6.27 -1.26 35.51
N PRO A 327 -5.38 -1.52 36.48
CA PRO A 327 -5.79 -1.77 37.86
C PRO A 327 -6.35 -0.50 38.50
N VAL A 328 -7.42 -0.65 39.27
CA VAL A 328 -7.97 0.44 40.10
C VAL A 328 -7.01 0.72 41.25
N ALA A 329 -6.74 2.00 41.50
CA ALA A 329 -5.84 2.43 42.56
C ALA A 329 -6.45 2.13 43.94
N PHE A 330 -5.59 1.93 44.95
CA PHE A 330 -6.06 1.75 46.33
C PHE A 330 -6.86 2.97 46.79
N GLY A 331 -8.04 2.73 47.35
CA GLY A 331 -8.93 3.80 47.81
C GLY A 331 -9.86 4.34 46.73
N PHE A 332 -9.83 3.76 45.53
CA PHE A 332 -10.69 4.12 44.41
C PHE A 332 -11.66 2.99 44.08
N TYR A 333 -12.78 3.35 43.46
CA TYR A 333 -13.76 2.42 42.88
C TYR A 333 -13.99 2.73 41.42
N SER A 334 -14.26 1.68 40.62
CA SER A 334 -14.46 1.81 39.18
C SER A 334 -15.91 2.10 38.83
N LEU A 335 -16.13 2.89 37.76
CA LEU A 335 -17.46 3.18 37.23
C LEU A 335 -17.47 3.14 35.69
N PRO A 336 -18.60 2.75 35.06
CA PRO A 336 -19.76 2.08 35.67
C PRO A 336 -19.43 0.66 36.18
N PRO A 337 -20.31 0.01 36.98
CA PRO A 337 -20.05 -1.34 37.52
C PRO A 337 -19.89 -2.43 36.45
N THR A 338 -20.46 -2.23 35.28
CA THR A 338 -20.30 -3.08 34.09
C THR A 338 -19.60 -2.28 33.02
N HIS A 339 -18.53 -2.81 32.43
CA HIS A 339 -17.65 -2.08 31.50
C HIS A 339 -17.05 -0.80 32.12
N PRO A 340 -16.23 -0.92 33.19
CA PRO A 340 -15.71 0.24 33.88
C PRO A 340 -14.77 1.06 32.99
N THR A 341 -14.99 2.37 32.92
CA THR A 341 -14.26 3.30 32.03
C THR A 341 -13.31 4.22 32.78
N HIS A 342 -13.59 4.48 34.05
CA HIS A 342 -12.82 5.38 34.91
C HIS A 342 -12.92 4.94 36.36
N GLN A 343 -12.16 5.60 37.23
CA GLN A 343 -12.16 5.38 38.67
C GLN A 343 -12.39 6.70 39.42
N LEU A 344 -13.02 6.62 40.60
CA LEU A 344 -13.23 7.73 41.51
C LEU A 344 -12.73 7.37 42.92
N PRO A 345 -12.21 8.34 43.69
CA PRO A 345 -11.80 8.09 45.07
C PRO A 345 -13.04 7.83 45.95
N CYS A 346 -12.90 6.98 46.96
CA CYS A 346 -13.90 6.85 47.99
C CYS A 346 -14.05 8.17 48.75
N GLU A 347 -15.29 8.65 48.85
CA GLU A 347 -15.64 9.84 49.61
C GLU A 347 -15.72 9.53 51.12
N PRO A 348 -15.65 10.55 52.00
CA PRO A 348 -15.81 10.35 53.44
C PRO A 348 -17.08 9.57 53.78
N GLY A 349 -16.99 8.69 54.77
CA GLY A 349 -18.02 7.72 55.14
C GLY A 349 -17.97 6.42 54.31
N SER A 350 -17.04 6.28 53.35
CA SER A 350 -16.89 5.06 52.56
C SER A 350 -15.42 4.62 52.43
N TYR A 351 -15.22 3.34 52.14
CA TYR A 351 -13.93 2.74 51.87
C TYR A 351 -14.00 1.84 50.62
N CYS A 352 -12.87 1.72 49.93
CA CYS A 352 -12.77 1.09 48.62
C CYS A 352 -11.74 -0.04 48.66
N VAL A 353 -12.16 -1.25 48.32
CA VAL A 353 -11.28 -2.44 48.24
C VAL A 353 -11.58 -3.17 46.95
N GLY A 354 -10.53 -3.51 46.18
CA GLY A 354 -10.69 -4.21 44.90
C GLY A 354 -11.58 -3.46 43.91
N GLY A 355 -11.55 -2.12 43.93
CA GLY A 355 -12.35 -1.26 43.08
C GLY A 355 -13.86 -1.23 43.37
N VAL A 356 -14.29 -1.80 44.51
CA VAL A 356 -15.68 -1.74 44.99
C VAL A 356 -15.79 -0.77 46.15
N LYS A 357 -16.75 0.15 46.06
CA LYS A 357 -17.11 1.10 47.13
C LYS A 357 -18.03 0.44 48.16
N SER A 358 -17.69 0.58 49.43
CA SER A 358 -18.48 0.13 50.57
C SER A 358 -18.63 1.25 51.60
N ALA A 359 -19.78 1.34 52.26
CA ALA A 359 -19.97 2.29 53.36
C ALA A 359 -19.21 1.81 54.61
N CYS A 360 -18.71 2.75 55.42
CA CYS A 360 -18.11 2.42 56.72
C CYS A 360 -19.10 1.65 57.60
N PRO A 361 -18.69 0.52 58.20
CA PRO A 361 -19.58 -0.28 59.03
C PRO A 361 -20.05 0.52 60.25
N ALA A 362 -21.25 0.19 60.75
CA ALA A 362 -21.79 0.85 61.93
C ALA A 362 -20.83 0.69 63.13
N GLY A 363 -20.66 1.76 63.91
CA GLY A 363 -19.69 1.84 64.99
C GLY A 363 -18.28 2.29 64.54
N SER A 364 -18.09 2.63 63.27
CA SER A 364 -16.87 3.25 62.73
C SER A 364 -17.19 4.51 61.93
N PHE A 365 -16.21 5.39 61.77
CA PHE A 365 -16.33 6.61 60.95
C PHE A 365 -15.20 6.70 59.93
N GLY A 366 -15.44 7.42 58.84
CA GLY A 366 -14.47 7.61 57.76
C GLY A 366 -14.33 9.09 57.39
N SER A 367 -13.41 9.81 58.03
CA SER A 367 -13.22 11.25 57.82
C SER A 367 -12.39 11.59 56.58
N SER A 368 -11.68 10.61 56.04
CA SER A 368 -10.72 10.80 54.94
C SER A 368 -11.25 10.29 53.61
N VAL A 369 -10.82 10.93 52.52
CA VAL A 369 -11.00 10.39 51.17
C VAL A 369 -10.06 9.20 50.94
N GLY A 370 -10.47 8.25 50.11
CA GLY A 370 -9.63 7.15 49.65
C GLY A 370 -9.34 6.08 50.69
N LEU A 371 -10.23 5.87 51.68
CA LEU A 371 -10.06 4.81 52.67
C LEU A 371 -10.04 3.44 52.00
N THR A 372 -9.19 2.54 52.49
CA THR A 372 -8.87 1.25 51.84
C THR A 372 -9.25 0.03 52.68
N SER A 373 -9.94 0.24 53.81
CA SER A 373 -10.27 -0.85 54.71
C SER A 373 -11.58 -0.61 55.44
N SER A 374 -12.21 -1.69 55.88
CA SER A 374 -13.44 -1.66 56.69
C SER A 374 -13.23 -1.08 58.09
N ALA A 375 -11.98 -0.86 58.51
CA ALA A 375 -11.68 -0.10 59.73
C ALA A 375 -11.94 1.41 59.56
N CYS A 376 -12.08 1.89 58.32
CA CYS A 376 -12.21 3.30 57.97
C CYS A 376 -11.14 4.17 58.65
N SER A 377 -11.51 5.31 59.25
CA SER A 377 -10.60 6.13 60.05
C SER A 377 -10.44 5.60 61.49
N GLY A 378 -11.28 4.66 61.91
CA GLY A 378 -11.25 4.04 63.22
C GLY A 378 -12.65 3.79 63.79
N LYS A 379 -12.67 3.24 65.01
CA LYS A 379 -13.89 3.06 65.79
C LYS A 379 -14.46 4.42 66.18
N CYS A 380 -15.78 4.50 66.31
CA CYS A 380 -16.45 5.68 66.82
C CYS A 380 -15.96 6.00 68.25
N PRO A 381 -15.49 7.22 68.53
CA PRO A 381 -15.03 7.57 69.87
C PRO A 381 -16.20 7.57 70.86
N GLY A 382 -15.94 7.16 72.11
CA GLY A 382 -16.89 7.24 73.19
C GLY A 382 -17.50 8.64 73.35
N GLY A 383 -18.78 8.69 73.73
CA GLY A 383 -19.58 9.91 73.78
C GLY A 383 -20.19 10.29 72.42
N SER A 384 -19.88 9.53 71.37
CA SER A 384 -20.48 9.65 70.03
C SER A 384 -20.92 8.29 69.50
N TYR A 385 -21.83 8.29 68.53
CA TYR A 385 -22.25 7.10 67.81
C TYR A 385 -22.12 7.32 66.29
N CYS A 386 -21.92 6.23 65.56
CA CYS A 386 -21.64 6.26 64.13
C CYS A 386 -22.53 5.25 63.40
N PRO A 387 -23.64 5.68 62.77
CA PRO A 387 -24.41 4.85 61.84
C PRO A 387 -23.56 4.38 60.64
N VAL A 388 -24.10 3.45 59.84
CA VAL A 388 -23.45 3.01 58.58
C VAL A 388 -23.20 4.23 57.68
N GLY A 389 -21.97 4.36 57.18
CA GLY A 389 -21.60 5.44 56.26
C GLY A 389 -21.27 6.78 56.92
N SER A 390 -21.00 6.81 58.24
CA SER A 390 -20.67 8.06 58.94
C SER A 390 -19.31 8.61 58.50
N ALA A 391 -19.30 9.84 57.98
CA ALA A 391 -18.05 10.57 57.73
C ALA A 391 -17.42 11.05 59.05
N ASP A 392 -18.26 11.56 59.95
CA ASP A 392 -17.86 12.12 61.23
C ASP A 392 -18.68 11.51 62.39
N PRO A 393 -18.11 11.41 63.61
CA PRO A 393 -18.86 10.96 64.79
C PRO A 393 -20.03 11.89 65.13
N VAL A 394 -21.20 11.29 65.43
CA VAL A 394 -22.39 12.05 65.86
C VAL A 394 -22.48 12.03 67.38
N ALA A 395 -22.59 13.20 68.02
CA ALA A 395 -22.70 13.30 69.47
C ALA A 395 -23.90 12.50 70.03
N CYS A 396 -23.73 11.88 71.19
CA CYS A 396 -24.78 11.07 71.84
C CYS A 396 -26.07 11.87 72.14
N GLY A 397 -25.91 13.17 72.40
CA GLY A 397 -26.96 14.18 72.21
C GLY A 397 -28.06 14.27 73.28
N HIS A 398 -28.08 13.39 74.30
CA HIS A 398 -29.06 13.48 75.39
C HIS A 398 -28.55 12.85 76.70
N SER A 399 -28.96 13.40 77.84
CA SER A 399 -28.64 12.89 79.19
C SER A 399 -29.15 11.49 79.51
N LYS A 400 -29.98 10.90 78.63
CA LYS A 400 -30.62 9.59 78.80
C LYS A 400 -29.92 8.51 77.98
N PHE A 401 -28.90 8.88 77.22
CA PHE A 401 -28.19 7.97 76.35
C PHE A 401 -26.70 7.95 76.68
N VAL A 402 -26.14 6.75 76.63
CA VAL A 402 -24.69 6.52 76.68
C VAL A 402 -24.23 5.94 75.34
N CYS A 403 -23.06 6.36 74.92
CA CYS A 403 -22.43 5.94 73.69
C CYS A 403 -21.02 5.43 74.01
N PRO A 404 -20.86 4.11 74.25
CA PRO A 404 -19.55 3.52 74.50
C PRO A 404 -18.67 3.57 73.25
N ASP A 405 -17.37 3.28 73.39
CA ASP A 405 -16.46 3.20 72.23
C ASP A 405 -16.99 2.21 71.18
N GLY A 406 -17.10 2.67 69.94
CA GLY A 406 -17.65 1.90 68.83
C GLY A 406 -19.18 1.82 68.79
N ALA A 407 -19.91 2.71 69.48
CA ALA A 407 -21.38 2.71 69.41
C ALA A 407 -21.89 2.96 67.98
N SER A 408 -22.78 2.11 67.49
CA SER A 408 -23.51 2.30 66.23
C SER A 408 -24.79 3.11 66.40
N ALA A 409 -25.33 3.15 67.62
CA ALA A 409 -26.52 3.91 68.01
C ALA A 409 -26.44 4.26 69.51
N PRO A 410 -27.15 5.30 69.98
CA PRO A 410 -27.22 5.63 71.40
C PRO A 410 -27.90 4.52 72.22
N GLN A 411 -27.34 4.19 73.38
CA GLN A 411 -27.91 3.19 74.29
C GLN A 411 -28.66 3.88 75.42
N SER A 412 -29.92 3.49 75.67
CA SER A 412 -30.74 4.07 76.75
C SER A 412 -30.21 3.69 78.14
N ILE A 413 -30.10 4.68 79.02
CA ILE A 413 -29.76 4.48 80.43
C ILE A 413 -30.99 3.94 81.18
N SER A 414 -30.79 2.85 81.90
CA SER A 414 -31.84 2.21 82.70
C SER A 414 -32.13 3.00 84.00
N ARG A 415 -33.32 2.83 84.58
CA ARG A 415 -33.67 3.46 85.87
C ARG A 415 -32.68 3.06 86.97
N GLY A 416 -32.31 4.01 87.83
CA GLY A 416 -31.30 3.81 88.88
C GLY A 416 -29.85 3.96 88.41
N PHE A 417 -29.62 4.13 87.10
CA PHE A 417 -28.30 4.40 86.52
C PHE A 417 -28.20 5.85 86.05
N CYS A 418 -27.00 6.40 86.09
CA CYS A 418 -26.67 7.69 85.51
C CYS A 418 -25.48 7.58 84.55
N GLY A 419 -25.45 8.47 83.56
CA GLY A 419 -24.40 8.48 82.56
C GLY A 419 -23.11 9.10 83.08
N ILE A 420 -21.98 8.52 82.69
CA ILE A 420 -20.62 8.96 82.95
C ILE A 420 -20.03 9.45 81.63
N GLY A 421 -19.44 10.65 81.63
CA GLY A 421 -18.69 11.21 80.51
C GLY A 421 -18.34 12.67 80.79
N ASP A 422 -17.72 13.34 79.82
CA ASP A 422 -17.26 14.72 79.99
C ASP A 422 -18.42 15.72 80.07
N THR A 423 -19.50 15.48 79.32
CA THR A 423 -20.72 16.30 79.35
C THR A 423 -21.98 15.43 79.25
N ILE A 424 -23.14 16.00 79.58
CA ILE A 424 -24.45 15.32 79.45
C ILE A 424 -24.79 14.89 78.02
N LEU A 425 -24.06 15.37 77.00
CA LEU A 425 -24.26 15.03 75.59
C LEU A 425 -23.22 14.03 75.06
N THR A 426 -22.19 13.69 75.85
CA THR A 426 -21.03 12.87 75.45
C THR A 426 -20.77 11.74 76.46
N GLN A 427 -21.84 11.20 77.05
CA GLN A 427 -21.74 10.14 78.04
C GLN A 427 -21.21 8.85 77.39
N THR A 428 -20.15 8.26 77.95
CA THR A 428 -19.43 7.08 77.44
C THR A 428 -19.87 5.78 78.07
N SER A 429 -20.35 5.82 79.32
CA SER A 429 -20.78 4.64 80.07
C SER A 429 -21.85 5.02 81.08
N SER A 430 -22.46 4.04 81.75
CA SER A 430 -23.40 4.29 82.86
C SER A 430 -22.94 3.57 84.12
N ALA A 431 -23.23 4.17 85.27
CA ALA A 431 -23.04 3.54 86.57
C ALA A 431 -24.31 3.64 87.41
N ILE A 432 -24.45 2.70 88.33
CA ILE A 432 -25.53 2.74 89.31
C ILE A 432 -25.31 3.93 90.25
N ALA A 433 -26.38 4.66 90.58
CA ALA A 433 -26.30 5.72 91.59
C ALA A 433 -25.78 5.13 92.91
N PRO A 434 -24.64 5.59 93.45
CA PRO A 434 -24.14 5.07 94.71
C PRO A 434 -25.08 5.44 95.88
N PRO A 435 -24.99 4.74 97.02
CA PRO A 435 -25.69 5.14 98.24
C PRO A 435 -25.48 6.63 98.55
N GLY A 436 -26.54 7.28 99.04
CA GLY A 436 -26.57 8.73 99.26
C GLY A 436 -26.89 9.56 98.01
N SER A 437 -27.14 8.93 96.86
CA SER A 437 -27.54 9.60 95.62
C SER A 437 -28.70 8.88 94.94
N TYR A 438 -29.42 9.58 94.07
CA TYR A 438 -30.49 9.04 93.23
C TYR A 438 -30.31 9.44 91.76
N ALA A 439 -30.72 8.57 90.84
CA ALA A 439 -30.68 8.81 89.40
C ALA A 439 -32.04 9.26 88.87
N LEU A 440 -32.09 10.41 88.22
CA LEU A 440 -33.29 10.96 87.57
C LEU A 440 -32.94 11.48 86.18
N GLU A 441 -33.73 11.10 85.17
CA GLU A 441 -33.53 11.53 83.78
C GLU A 441 -32.10 11.26 83.22
N GLY A 442 -31.46 10.19 83.73
CA GLY A 442 -30.10 9.74 83.35
C GLY A 442 -28.95 10.51 84.02
N LEU A 443 -29.25 11.39 84.98
CA LEU A 443 -28.28 12.14 85.78
C LEU A 443 -28.33 11.71 87.24
N CYS A 444 -27.16 11.68 87.90
CA CYS A 444 -27.05 11.41 89.34
C CYS A 444 -27.18 12.71 90.13
N TYR A 445 -28.06 12.70 91.12
CA TYR A 445 -28.27 13.79 92.06
C TYR A 445 -28.01 13.29 93.48
N ILE A 446 -27.42 14.14 94.31
CA ILE A 446 -27.21 13.83 95.73
C ILE A 446 -28.58 13.85 96.42
N CYS A 447 -28.84 12.89 97.33
CA CYS A 447 -30.05 12.89 98.13
C CYS A 447 -30.21 14.24 98.87
N PRO A 448 -31.36 14.92 98.76
CA PRO A 448 -31.56 16.21 99.39
C PRO A 448 -31.44 16.10 100.90
N GLY A 449 -31.02 17.19 101.55
CA GLY A 449 -30.93 17.24 103.01
C GLY A 449 -32.28 16.87 103.65
N GLY A 450 -32.23 16.09 104.73
CA GLY A 450 -33.40 15.53 105.38
C GLY A 450 -33.80 14.14 104.88
N TYR A 451 -33.23 13.69 103.76
CA TYR A 451 -33.42 12.34 103.22
C TYR A 451 -32.11 11.53 103.25
N TYR A 452 -32.21 10.21 103.34
CA TYR A 452 -31.06 9.30 103.25
C TYR A 452 -31.22 8.30 102.10
N GLY A 453 -30.09 7.89 101.50
CA GLY A 453 -30.03 6.85 100.46
C GLY A 453 -29.20 5.66 100.93
N ALA A 454 -29.85 4.62 101.45
CA ALA A 454 -29.18 3.42 101.96
C ALA A 454 -28.77 2.45 100.84
N SER A 455 -29.54 2.40 99.75
CA SER A 455 -29.32 1.48 98.63
C SER A 455 -28.64 2.18 97.46
N SER A 456 -27.93 1.42 96.63
CA SER A 456 -27.53 1.87 95.31
C SER A 456 -28.72 1.80 94.34
N GLY A 457 -28.79 2.71 93.38
CA GLY A 457 -29.78 2.69 92.30
C GLY A 457 -31.11 3.35 92.65
N GLU A 458 -31.14 4.17 93.69
CA GLU A 458 -32.31 5.00 94.01
C GLU A 458 -32.69 5.85 92.80
N SER A 459 -33.99 5.96 92.50
CA SER A 459 -34.47 6.69 91.32
C SER A 459 -35.55 7.73 91.63
N ALA A 460 -35.70 8.07 92.90
CA ALA A 460 -36.71 9.00 93.39
C ALA A 460 -36.07 10.07 94.28
N LEU A 461 -36.66 11.29 94.28
CA LEU A 461 -36.21 12.41 95.10
C LEU A 461 -36.25 12.09 96.60
N THR A 462 -37.12 11.17 97.01
CA THR A 462 -37.26 10.71 98.40
C THR A 462 -36.13 9.77 98.84
N CYS A 463 -35.25 9.36 97.93
CA CYS A 463 -34.25 8.31 98.16
C CYS A 463 -34.87 7.11 98.89
N SER A 464 -34.19 6.55 99.90
CA SER A 464 -34.72 5.46 100.71
C SER A 464 -35.72 5.92 101.77
N GLY A 465 -35.69 7.19 102.19
CA GLY A 465 -36.64 7.74 103.17
C GLY A 465 -36.14 8.99 103.90
N LEU A 466 -36.96 9.47 104.85
CA LEU A 466 -36.66 10.61 105.72
C LEU A 466 -35.69 10.22 106.85
N CYS A 467 -34.86 11.17 107.28
CA CYS A 467 -33.99 11.03 108.44
C CYS A 467 -34.78 10.71 109.72
N SER A 468 -34.26 9.83 110.57
CA SER A 468 -34.91 9.45 111.83
C SER A 468 -34.94 10.61 112.85
N PRO A 469 -35.98 10.71 113.70
CA PRO A 469 -36.02 11.68 114.79
C PRO A 469 -34.80 11.55 115.72
N GLY A 470 -34.25 12.68 116.18
CA GLY A 470 -33.03 12.72 116.99
C GLY A 470 -31.73 12.71 116.18
N TYR A 471 -31.81 12.65 114.85
CA TYR A 471 -30.68 12.67 113.92
C TYR A 471 -30.94 13.69 112.80
N TYR A 472 -29.86 14.22 112.20
CA TYR A 472 -29.94 15.03 110.99
C TYR A 472 -29.14 14.42 109.86
N CYS A 473 -29.62 14.63 108.64
CA CYS A 473 -29.08 14.05 107.42
C CYS A 473 -28.73 15.18 106.45
N PRO A 474 -27.46 15.65 106.39
CA PRO A 474 -27.03 16.59 105.36
C PRO A 474 -27.13 15.94 103.96
N PRO A 475 -27.08 16.74 102.87
CA PRO A 475 -27.12 16.20 101.51
C PRO A 475 -26.11 15.06 101.31
N GLY A 476 -26.57 13.91 100.83
CA GLY A 476 -25.72 12.75 100.57
C GLY A 476 -25.65 11.72 101.70
N SER A 477 -26.49 11.85 102.72
CA SER A 477 -26.54 10.89 103.83
C SER A 477 -26.92 9.49 103.36
N THR A 478 -26.23 8.46 103.86
CA THR A 478 -26.47 7.06 103.49
C THR A 478 -27.23 6.28 104.56
N SER A 479 -27.35 6.85 105.77
CA SER A 479 -28.05 6.26 106.90
C SER A 479 -29.14 7.19 107.43
N PRO A 480 -30.29 6.67 107.92
CA PRO A 480 -31.31 7.49 108.59
C PRO A 480 -30.83 8.08 109.92
N THR A 481 -29.70 7.59 110.45
CA THR A 481 -29.07 8.01 111.70
C THR A 481 -27.66 8.56 111.49
N GLN A 482 -27.40 9.18 110.34
CA GLN A 482 -26.06 9.61 109.90
C GLN A 482 -25.31 10.47 110.94
N PHE A 483 -25.99 11.46 111.53
CA PHE A 483 -25.44 12.32 112.56
C PHE A 483 -26.44 12.54 113.68
N GLU A 484 -26.01 12.32 114.93
CA GLU A 484 -26.82 12.60 116.12
C GLU A 484 -27.04 14.11 116.30
N CYS A 485 -28.23 14.48 116.75
CA CYS A 485 -28.52 15.84 117.17
C CYS A 485 -27.83 16.12 118.51
N GLY A 486 -26.85 17.02 118.52
CA GLY A 486 -26.11 17.36 119.74
C GLY A 486 -26.97 18.03 120.82
N LEU A 487 -26.43 18.15 122.04
CA LEU A 487 -27.15 18.56 123.26
C LEU A 487 -27.81 19.96 123.24
N ASN A 488 -27.45 20.84 122.30
CA ASN A 488 -27.99 22.21 122.19
C ASN A 488 -28.84 22.42 120.92
N ALA A 489 -29.37 21.34 120.34
CA ALA A 489 -30.21 21.36 119.16
C ALA A 489 -31.23 20.21 119.18
N TYR A 490 -32.34 20.37 118.46
CA TYR A 490 -33.28 19.28 118.20
C TYR A 490 -33.44 19.01 116.70
N CYS A 491 -33.78 17.76 116.38
CA CYS A 491 -33.88 17.26 115.01
C CYS A 491 -35.19 16.48 114.85
N PRO A 492 -36.28 17.11 114.38
CA PRO A 492 -37.49 16.39 113.97
C PRO A 492 -37.23 15.47 112.75
N GLN A 493 -38.17 14.57 112.44
CA GLN A 493 -38.06 13.67 111.28
C GLN A 493 -37.77 14.48 110.00
N GLY A 494 -36.78 14.04 109.22
CA GLY A 494 -36.41 14.73 107.98
C GLY A 494 -35.55 15.97 108.14
N SER A 495 -34.83 16.14 109.26
CA SER A 495 -33.98 17.31 109.47
C SER A 495 -32.71 17.30 108.60
N PRO A 496 -32.43 18.34 107.78
CA PRO A 496 -31.19 18.46 107.00
C PRO A 496 -29.98 18.93 107.83
N GLN A 497 -30.25 19.67 108.90
CA GLN A 497 -29.26 20.24 109.80
C GLN A 497 -29.88 20.37 111.20
N PRO A 498 -29.07 20.41 112.28
CA PRO A 498 -29.58 20.59 113.64
C PRO A 498 -30.25 21.96 113.80
N ILE A 499 -31.44 21.98 114.42
CA ILE A 499 -32.16 23.22 114.74
C ILE A 499 -31.72 23.66 116.14
N VAL A 500 -30.93 24.74 116.21
CA VAL A 500 -30.46 25.28 117.48
C VAL A 500 -31.65 25.78 118.29
N VAL A 501 -31.64 25.43 119.57
CA VAL A 501 -32.70 25.80 120.51
C VAL A 501 -32.61 27.30 120.77
N SER A 502 -33.71 28.02 120.54
CA SER A 502 -33.78 29.43 120.88
C SER A 502 -33.58 29.63 122.40
N PRO A 503 -32.89 30.69 122.84
CA PRO A 503 -32.76 31.00 124.26
C PRO A 503 -34.13 31.00 124.95
N GLY A 504 -34.28 30.19 126.01
CA GLY A 504 -35.53 30.05 126.78
C GLY A 504 -36.35 28.77 126.52
N TYR A 505 -35.91 27.90 125.61
CA TYR A 505 -36.56 26.61 125.29
C TYR A 505 -35.62 25.43 125.65
N TYR A 506 -36.16 24.22 125.85
CA TYR A 506 -35.40 22.97 126.13
C TYR A 506 -35.73 21.89 125.09
N THR A 507 -34.85 20.91 124.91
CA THR A 507 -34.97 19.81 123.92
C THR A 507 -35.12 18.45 124.54
#